data_AF-A0A6L3C8U5-F1
#
_entry.id   AF-A0A6L3C8U5-F1
#
_cell.length_a   1.000
_cell.length_b   1.000
_cell.length_c   1.000
_cell.angle_alpha   90.00
_cell.angle_beta   90.00
_cell.angle_gamma   90.00
#
_symmetry.space_group_name_H-M   'P 1'
#
loop_
_entity.id
_entity.type
_entity.pdbx_description
1 polymer ?
#
loop_
_entity_poly.entity_id
_entity_poly.type
_entity_poly.pdbx_seq_one_letter_code
_entity_poly.pdbx_strand_id
1 'polypeptide(L)'
;MFVFVACSDSSDSGKNDANEDADRLALVWESWEHINKRYASSDPLDHDSIVSGAMNSLMSKIDVEAYPFLTEIGRIRGQAPAHIPGELVDLWRAVTKYNVANPDFDPSTVAESIVAGLMYGLGDPSAVYLDAEQYPLAKESLAEGVEGSYLGIGSRVVKQDGKVVLFPFAGSPSEKAGILPGDVLTAVAGNSVV
;
A
#
# COMPACT_ATOMS: atom_id res chain seq x y z
N MET A 1 -1.60 10.99 -6.26
CA MET A 1 -0.30 10.31 -6.13
C MET A 1 0.33 10.83 -4.85
N PHE A 2 0.28 10.04 -3.76
CA PHE A 2 0.92 10.40 -2.51
C PHE A 2 2.19 9.57 -2.39
N VAL A 3 3.32 10.26 -2.32
CA VAL A 3 4.65 9.68 -2.10
C VAL A 3 5.10 10.16 -0.73
N PHE A 4 5.54 9.25 0.13
CA PHE A 4 6.29 9.59 1.33
C PHE A 4 7.79 9.59 0.99
N VAL A 5 8.46 10.70 1.29
CA VAL A 5 9.93 10.81 1.31
C VAL A 5 10.28 11.24 2.74
N ALA A 6 11.12 10.46 3.41
CA ALA A 6 11.72 10.84 4.68
C ALA A 6 13.15 11.34 4.41
N CYS A 7 13.41 12.61 4.71
CA CYS A 7 14.76 13.17 4.73
C CYS A 7 15.26 13.16 6.18
N SER A 8 16.44 12.58 6.42
CA SER A 8 17.18 12.74 7.67
C SER A 8 18.15 13.92 7.53
N ASP A 9 18.06 14.91 8.41
CA ASP A 9 19.07 15.95 8.55
C ASP A 9 19.65 15.91 9.97
N SER A 10 20.97 15.95 10.06
CA SER A 10 21.73 15.74 11.30
C SER A 10 22.20 17.07 11.89
N SER A 11 21.93 17.35 13.17
CA SER A 11 22.96 17.83 14.12
C SER A 11 22.40 18.16 15.53
N ASP A 12 23.05 17.49 16.50
CA ASP A 12 23.58 18.01 17.77
C ASP A 12 22.84 17.85 19.12
N SER A 13 23.62 17.21 20.01
CA SER A 13 23.74 17.24 21.47
C SER A 13 22.54 17.03 22.40
N GLY A 14 22.39 15.75 22.78
CA GLY A 14 22.43 15.31 24.19
C GLY A 14 21.24 15.65 25.09
N LYS A 15 20.28 14.72 25.20
CA LYS A 15 19.42 14.51 26.38
C LYS A 15 18.53 13.26 26.25
N ASN A 16 18.75 12.31 27.17
CA ASN A 16 17.88 11.19 27.55
C ASN A 16 17.61 10.07 26.52
N ASP A 17 18.58 9.17 26.39
CA ASP A 17 18.53 7.96 25.56
C ASP A 17 17.73 6.82 26.24
N ALA A 18 16.46 7.08 26.56
CA ALA A 18 15.50 6.04 26.97
C ALA A 18 14.27 5.98 26.05
N ASN A 19 14.31 6.73 24.94
CA ASN A 19 13.21 6.89 24.00
C ASN A 19 13.68 6.81 22.52
N GLU A 20 14.92 6.38 22.26
CA GLU A 20 15.48 6.20 20.91
C GLU A 20 15.37 4.75 20.40
N ASP A 21 15.12 3.75 21.26
CA ASP A 21 14.56 2.43 20.91
C ASP A 21 13.03 2.49 20.69
N ALA A 22 12.52 3.65 20.25
CA ALA A 22 11.10 3.91 20.03
C ALA A 22 10.57 3.08 18.88
N ASP A 23 10.01 1.93 19.26
CA ASP A 23 9.23 1.00 18.44
C ASP A 23 9.85 0.68 17.08
N ARG A 24 10.74 -0.32 17.06
CA ARG A 24 11.39 -0.86 15.86
C ARG A 24 10.41 -1.39 14.79
N LEU A 25 9.10 -1.43 15.09
CA LEU A 25 8.03 -1.75 14.16
C LEU A 25 7.09 -0.57 13.89
N ALA A 26 7.44 0.67 14.26
CA ALA A 26 6.62 1.86 14.04
C ALA A 26 6.12 1.97 12.60
N LEU A 27 6.99 1.68 11.63
CA LEU A 27 6.65 1.63 10.20
C LEU A 27 5.45 0.72 9.91
N VAL A 28 5.33 -0.42 10.60
CA VAL A 28 4.22 -1.36 10.43
C VAL A 28 2.92 -0.75 10.92
N TRP A 29 2.93 -0.11 12.10
CA TRP A 29 1.74 0.48 12.70
C TRP A 29 1.25 1.71 11.91
N GLU A 30 2.18 2.55 11.47
CA GLU A 30 1.89 3.69 10.61
C GLU A 30 1.31 3.23 9.27
N SER A 31 1.88 2.17 8.68
CA SER A 31 1.37 1.59 7.43
C SER A 31 -0.06 1.06 7.60
N TRP A 32 -0.34 0.33 8.68
CA TRP A 32 -1.70 -0.13 9.00
C TRP A 32 -2.70 1.02 9.14
N GLU A 33 -2.32 2.07 9.86
CA GLU A 33 -3.17 3.26 10.00
C GLU A 33 -3.43 3.94 8.65
N HIS A 34 -2.40 4.03 7.81
CA HIS A 34 -2.54 4.59 6.46
C HIS A 34 -3.44 3.75 5.57
N ILE A 35 -3.31 2.42 5.58
CA ILE A 35 -4.20 1.51 4.85
C ILE A 35 -5.64 1.76 5.29
N ASN A 36 -5.92 1.68 6.59
CA ASN A 36 -7.29 1.82 7.11
C ASN A 36 -7.92 3.18 6.85
N LYS A 37 -7.13 4.25 6.84
CA LYS A 37 -7.66 5.62 6.64
C LYS A 37 -7.76 6.03 5.18
N ARG A 38 -6.88 5.51 4.32
CA ARG A 38 -6.68 6.08 2.97
C ARG A 38 -6.88 5.08 1.84
N TYR A 39 -6.88 3.77 2.11
CA TYR A 39 -7.09 2.80 1.06
C TYR A 39 -8.49 2.92 0.47
N ALA A 40 -8.56 3.06 -0.85
CA ALA A 40 -9.78 3.29 -1.59
C ALA A 40 -10.11 2.04 -2.42
N SER A 41 -11.11 1.28 -1.97
CA SER A 41 -11.65 0.14 -2.70
C SER A 41 -13.18 0.22 -2.75
N SER A 42 -13.77 -0.45 -3.74
CA SER A 42 -15.22 -0.67 -3.80
C SER A 42 -15.71 -1.62 -2.72
N ASP A 43 -14.85 -2.54 -2.28
CA ASP A 43 -15.17 -3.55 -1.29
C ASP A 43 -14.63 -3.14 0.10
N PRO A 44 -15.31 -3.55 1.19
CA PRO A 44 -14.78 -3.37 2.54
C PRO A 44 -13.39 -3.99 2.70
N LEU A 45 -12.54 -3.36 3.49
CA LEU A 45 -11.23 -3.90 3.85
C LEU A 45 -11.38 -5.22 4.60
N ASP A 46 -10.76 -6.27 4.08
CA ASP A 46 -10.62 -7.56 4.76
C ASP A 46 -9.39 -7.53 5.67
N HIS A 47 -9.60 -7.16 6.93
CA HIS A 47 -8.54 -7.06 7.93
C HIS A 47 -7.84 -8.41 8.15
N ASP A 48 -8.57 -9.52 8.08
CA ASP A 48 -8.00 -10.86 8.33
C ASP A 48 -6.99 -11.22 7.25
N SER A 49 -7.30 -10.94 5.98
CA SER A 49 -6.38 -11.16 4.86
C SER A 49 -5.12 -10.29 4.96
N ILE A 50 -5.27 -9.01 5.33
CA ILE A 50 -4.16 -8.07 5.49
C ILE A 50 -3.22 -8.51 6.63
N VAL A 51 -3.79 -8.83 7.79
CA VAL A 51 -3.04 -9.31 8.97
C VAL A 51 -2.37 -10.65 8.68
N SER A 52 -3.06 -11.56 7.98
CA SER A 52 -2.50 -12.85 7.58
C SER A 52 -1.31 -12.68 6.62
N GLY A 53 -1.38 -11.73 5.69
CA GLY A 53 -0.27 -11.37 4.82
C GLY A 53 0.95 -10.90 5.60
N ALA A 54 0.76 -10.01 6.58
CA ALA A 54 1.82 -9.56 7.48
C ALA A 54 2.43 -10.71 8.31
N MET A 55 1.60 -11.58 8.88
CA MET A 55 2.06 -12.73 9.66
C MET A 55 2.86 -13.71 8.79
N ASN A 56 2.39 -14.02 7.58
CA ASN A 56 3.10 -14.91 6.65
C ASN A 56 4.47 -14.33 6.27
N SER A 57 4.54 -13.02 5.99
CA SER A 57 5.82 -12.37 5.72
C SER A 57 6.77 -12.46 6.90
N LEU A 58 6.30 -12.21 8.13
CA LEU A 58 7.11 -12.39 9.34
C LEU A 58 7.65 -13.81 9.44
N MET A 59 6.76 -14.82 9.36
CA MET A 59 7.11 -16.24 9.51
C MET A 59 8.12 -16.71 8.45
N SER A 60 8.17 -16.08 7.27
CA SER A 60 9.18 -16.39 6.25
C SER A 60 10.56 -15.79 6.53
N LYS A 61 10.66 -14.84 7.46
CA LYS A 61 11.90 -14.14 7.83
C LYS A 61 12.52 -14.62 9.13
N ILE A 62 11.70 -15.12 10.04
CA ILE A 62 12.18 -15.66 11.33
C ILE A 62 12.35 -17.17 11.24
N ASP A 63 13.37 -17.70 11.89
CA ASP A 63 13.67 -19.13 11.88
C ASP A 63 12.87 -19.85 12.99
N VAL A 64 11.58 -20.06 12.75
CA VAL A 64 10.68 -20.78 13.67
C VAL A 64 9.74 -21.72 12.93
N GLU A 65 9.42 -22.86 13.55
CA GLU A 65 8.32 -23.70 13.07
C GLU A 65 6.97 -23.05 13.38
N ALA A 66 6.07 -22.98 12.40
CA ALA A 66 4.75 -22.36 12.56
C ALA A 66 3.92 -22.97 13.70
N TYR A 67 4.03 -24.29 13.88
CA TYR A 67 3.47 -25.00 15.02
C TYR A 67 4.63 -25.59 15.84
N PRO A 68 4.68 -25.40 17.17
CA PRO A 68 3.63 -24.86 18.05
C PRO A 68 3.59 -23.33 18.18
N PHE A 69 4.50 -22.60 17.52
CA PHE A 69 4.71 -21.16 17.74
C PHE A 69 3.42 -20.33 17.70
N LEU A 70 2.61 -20.44 16.65
CA LEU A 70 1.36 -19.67 16.50
C LEU A 70 0.34 -19.99 17.61
N THR A 71 0.32 -21.24 18.09
CA THR A 71 -0.53 -21.65 19.20
C THR A 71 -0.07 -21.03 20.52
N GLU A 72 1.23 -20.89 20.72
CA GLU A 72 1.78 -20.21 21.89
C GLU A 72 1.42 -18.72 21.87
N ILE A 73 1.57 -18.05 20.73
CA ILE A 73 1.23 -16.63 20.57
C ILE A 73 -0.23 -16.36 20.95
N GLY A 74 -1.18 -17.15 20.43
CA GLY A 74 -2.61 -17.00 20.76
C GLY A 74 -2.96 -17.27 22.23
N ARG A 75 -2.05 -17.88 23.00
CA ARG A 75 -2.22 -18.12 24.45
C ARG A 75 -1.57 -17.07 25.33
N ILE A 76 -0.69 -16.22 24.78
CA ILE A 76 -0.01 -15.17 25.54
C ILE A 76 -1.08 -14.22 26.12
N ARG A 77 -1.03 -14.05 27.44
CA ARG A 77 -1.89 -13.13 28.18
C ARG A 77 -1.13 -11.83 28.43
N GLY A 78 -1.87 -10.72 28.46
CA GLY A 78 -1.31 -9.39 28.67
C GLY A 78 -1.84 -8.39 27.65
N GLN A 79 -1.89 -7.13 28.06
CA GLN A 79 -2.30 -6.04 27.20
C GLN A 79 -1.07 -5.55 26.41
N ALA A 80 -1.19 -5.52 25.09
CA ALA A 80 -0.20 -4.86 24.25
C ALA A 80 -0.14 -3.36 24.57
N PRO A 81 1.00 -2.69 24.32
CA PRO A 81 1.07 -1.24 24.37
C PRO A 81 -0.08 -0.57 23.61
N ALA A 82 -0.61 0.54 24.14
CA ALA A 82 -1.84 1.16 23.64
C ALA A 82 -1.74 1.70 22.20
N HIS A 83 -0.54 1.95 21.69
CA HIS A 83 -0.31 2.40 20.31
C HIS A 83 -0.39 1.27 19.29
N ILE A 84 -0.39 0.00 19.72
CA ILE A 84 -0.45 -1.14 18.82
C ILE A 84 -1.90 -1.39 18.41
N PRO A 85 -2.20 -1.42 17.10
CA PRO A 85 -3.55 -1.74 16.62
C PRO A 85 -4.02 -3.11 17.14
N GLY A 86 -5.29 -3.21 17.52
CA GLY A 86 -5.86 -4.43 18.12
C GLY A 86 -5.70 -5.66 17.22
N GLU A 87 -5.84 -5.46 15.92
CA GLU A 87 -5.70 -6.46 14.87
C GLU A 87 -4.26 -6.98 14.72
N LEU A 88 -3.27 -6.20 15.15
CA LEU A 88 -1.85 -6.53 15.00
C LEU A 88 -1.18 -6.98 16.31
N VAL A 89 -1.97 -7.18 17.37
CA VAL A 89 -1.47 -7.61 18.68
C VAL A 89 -0.71 -8.95 18.59
N ASP A 90 -1.21 -9.91 17.82
CA ASP A 90 -0.55 -11.21 17.68
C ASP A 90 0.74 -11.13 16.87
N LEU A 91 0.82 -10.21 15.90
CA LEU A 91 2.06 -9.91 15.19
C LEU A 91 3.11 -9.32 16.14
N TRP A 92 2.72 -8.33 16.95
CA TRP A 92 3.61 -7.77 17.97
C TRP A 92 4.10 -8.82 18.97
N ARG A 93 3.20 -9.70 19.44
CA ARG A 93 3.55 -10.82 20.32
C ARG A 93 4.54 -11.77 19.65
N ALA A 94 4.34 -12.09 18.38
CA ALA A 94 5.24 -12.96 17.61
C ALA A 94 6.66 -12.38 17.55
N VAL A 95 6.78 -11.12 17.14
CA VAL A 95 8.09 -10.44 17.05
C VAL A 95 8.75 -10.33 18.42
N THR A 96 7.98 -9.94 19.45
CA THR A 96 8.50 -9.80 20.82
C THR A 96 9.00 -11.12 21.37
N LYS A 97 8.23 -12.22 21.20
CA LYS A 97 8.64 -13.56 21.64
C LYS A 97 9.92 -14.01 20.93
N TYR A 98 9.99 -13.80 19.61
CA TYR A 98 11.17 -14.16 18.84
C TYR A 98 12.41 -13.36 19.26
N ASN A 99 12.26 -12.06 19.48
CA ASN A 99 13.32 -11.17 19.95
C ASN A 99 13.85 -11.57 21.34
N VAL A 100 12.96 -11.95 22.26
CA VAL A 100 13.37 -12.43 23.60
C VAL A 100 14.19 -13.73 23.50
N ALA A 101 13.85 -14.61 22.55
CA ALA A 101 14.62 -15.83 22.30
C ALA A 101 15.92 -15.58 21.53
N ASN A 102 16.00 -14.49 20.77
CA ASN A 102 17.13 -14.12 19.91
C ASN A 102 17.52 -12.66 20.14
N PRO A 103 18.26 -12.32 21.22
CA PRO A 103 18.53 -10.93 21.58
C PRO A 103 19.34 -10.12 20.55
N ASP A 104 20.07 -10.81 19.66
CA ASP A 104 20.83 -10.19 18.56
C ASP A 104 19.94 -9.88 17.34
N PHE A 105 18.70 -10.36 17.33
CA PHE A 105 17.73 -10.04 16.28
C PHE A 105 17.31 -8.57 16.40
N ASP A 106 17.35 -7.86 15.28
CA ASP A 106 16.78 -6.51 15.21
C ASP A 106 15.40 -6.55 14.54
N PRO A 107 14.30 -6.27 15.27
CA PRO A 107 12.95 -6.20 14.70
C PRO A 107 12.81 -5.25 13.50
N SER A 108 13.65 -4.22 13.38
CA SER A 108 13.60 -3.31 12.25
C SER A 108 13.85 -4.02 10.91
N THR A 109 14.64 -5.10 10.93
CA THR A 109 15.02 -5.87 9.74
C THR A 109 13.86 -6.62 9.09
N VAL A 110 12.77 -6.82 9.81
CA VAL A 110 11.55 -7.46 9.29
C VAL A 110 10.42 -6.47 9.04
N ALA A 111 10.55 -5.22 9.47
CA ALA A 111 9.48 -4.21 9.38
C ALA A 111 9.01 -4.01 7.94
N GLU A 112 9.94 -3.81 7.00
CA GLU A 112 9.61 -3.63 5.58
C GLU A 112 8.95 -4.88 4.96
N SER A 113 9.43 -6.07 5.34
CA SER A 113 8.86 -7.34 4.88
C SER A 113 7.44 -7.55 5.40
N ILE A 114 7.17 -7.15 6.64
CA ILE A 114 5.84 -7.15 7.24
C ILE A 114 4.92 -6.18 6.49
N VAL A 115 5.38 -4.95 6.18
CA VAL A 115 4.59 -3.99 5.41
C VAL A 115 4.30 -4.51 4.01
N ALA A 116 5.28 -5.12 3.34
CA ALA A 116 5.05 -5.80 2.07
C ALA A 116 4.00 -6.94 2.21
N GLY A 117 3.99 -7.64 3.35
CA GLY A 117 2.96 -8.61 3.70
C GLY A 117 1.57 -8.00 3.87
N LEU A 118 1.46 -6.84 4.53
CA LEU A 118 0.20 -6.08 4.62
C LEU A 118 -0.32 -5.74 3.21
N MET A 119 0.56 -5.24 2.32
CA MET A 119 0.20 -4.92 0.94
C MET A 119 -0.27 -6.16 0.17
N TYR A 120 0.45 -7.28 0.30
CA TYR A 120 0.05 -8.54 -0.33
C TYR A 120 -1.33 -9.02 0.12
N GLY A 121 -1.63 -8.87 1.42
CA GLY A 121 -2.93 -9.23 1.99
C GLY A 121 -4.10 -8.35 1.53
N LEU A 122 -3.85 -7.20 0.89
CA LEU A 122 -4.90 -6.42 0.22
C LEU A 122 -5.43 -7.13 -1.03
N GLY A 123 -4.65 -8.03 -1.63
CA GLY A 123 -5.01 -8.69 -2.89
C GLY A 123 -5.08 -7.73 -4.09
N ASP A 124 -4.55 -6.51 -3.94
CA ASP A 124 -4.56 -5.47 -4.96
C ASP A 124 -3.20 -5.42 -5.68
N PRO A 125 -3.14 -5.79 -6.97
CA PRO A 125 -1.89 -5.78 -7.73
C PRO A 125 -1.26 -4.38 -7.87
N SER A 126 -2.03 -3.33 -7.64
CA SER A 126 -1.58 -1.93 -7.72
C SER A 126 -1.05 -1.41 -6.38
N ALA A 127 -1.31 -2.12 -5.28
CA ALA A 127 -0.84 -1.77 -3.95
C ALA A 127 0.44 -2.55 -3.64
N VAL A 128 1.59 -1.86 -3.71
CA VAL A 128 2.90 -2.46 -3.42
C VAL A 128 3.68 -1.58 -2.46
N TYR A 129 4.49 -2.23 -1.62
CA TYR A 129 5.51 -1.56 -0.84
C TYR A 129 6.75 -1.37 -1.73
N LEU A 130 7.36 -0.18 -1.67
CA LEU A 130 8.59 0.13 -2.38
C LEU A 130 9.61 0.62 -1.34
N ASP A 131 10.74 -0.07 -1.27
CA ASP A 131 11.87 0.34 -0.43
C ASP A 131 12.63 1.54 -1.04
N ALA A 132 13.67 1.99 -0.34
CA ALA A 132 14.47 3.15 -0.72
C ALA A 132 15.23 2.96 -2.06
N GLU A 133 15.49 1.71 -2.47
CA GLU A 133 16.16 1.40 -3.75
C GLU A 133 15.14 1.26 -4.89
N GLN A 134 13.99 0.64 -4.61
CA GLN A 134 12.93 0.39 -5.58
C GLN A 134 12.16 1.66 -5.93
N TYR A 135 11.92 2.55 -4.97
CA TYR A 135 11.10 3.74 -5.18
C TYR A 135 11.65 4.67 -6.28
N PRO A 136 12.95 5.05 -6.30
CA PRO A 136 13.52 5.85 -7.38
C PRO A 136 13.36 5.20 -8.76
N LEU A 137 13.58 3.87 -8.85
CA LEU A 137 13.46 3.12 -10.11
C LEU A 137 12.02 3.09 -10.61
N ALA A 138 11.07 2.84 -9.72
CA ALA A 138 9.64 2.88 -10.06
C ALA A 138 9.22 4.29 -10.50
N LYS A 139 9.71 5.33 -9.81
CA LYS A 139 9.43 6.72 -10.15
C LYS A 139 9.96 7.09 -11.54
N GLU A 140 11.17 6.69 -11.89
CA GLU A 140 11.76 6.93 -13.22
C GLU A 140 10.94 6.23 -14.31
N SER A 141 10.65 4.93 -14.14
CA SER A 141 9.83 4.17 -15.09
C SER A 141 8.43 4.78 -15.29
N LEU A 142 7.81 5.28 -14.21
CA LEU A 142 6.53 5.98 -14.28
C LEU A 142 6.66 7.35 -14.95
N ALA A 143 7.74 8.09 -14.70
CA ALA A 143 7.97 9.40 -15.32
C ALA A 143 8.16 9.28 -16.84
N GLU A 144 8.92 8.29 -17.31
CA GLU A 144 9.06 7.98 -18.73
C GLU A 144 7.72 7.60 -19.39
N GLY A 145 6.87 6.86 -18.68
CA GLY A 145 5.52 6.52 -19.14
C GLY A 145 4.54 7.69 -19.16
N VAL A 146 4.73 8.69 -18.28
CA VAL A 146 3.87 9.88 -18.15
C VAL A 146 4.32 11.04 -19.05
N GLU A 147 5.60 11.09 -19.46
CA GLU A 147 6.06 11.96 -20.55
C GLU A 147 5.54 11.54 -21.93
N GLY A 148 4.98 10.32 -22.03
CA GLY A 148 4.08 9.97 -23.12
C GLY A 148 2.80 10.79 -23.02
N SER A 149 2.64 11.77 -23.91
CA SER A 149 1.44 12.60 -24.08
C SER A 149 0.16 11.84 -23.70
N TYR A 150 -0.71 12.42 -22.88
CA TYR A 150 -2.04 11.85 -22.59
C TYR A 150 -2.71 11.34 -23.89
N LEU A 151 -2.68 10.02 -24.10
CA LEU A 151 -3.14 9.40 -25.34
C LEU A 151 -4.65 9.22 -25.27
N GLY A 152 -5.36 9.92 -26.15
CA GLY A 152 -6.80 9.85 -26.28
C GLY A 152 -7.30 10.87 -27.29
N ILE A 153 -8.60 10.82 -27.62
CA ILE A 153 -9.21 11.81 -28.51
C ILE A 153 -9.47 13.15 -27.80
N GLY A 154 -9.34 13.21 -26.47
CA GLY A 154 -9.61 14.40 -25.67
C GLY A 154 -11.11 14.68 -25.50
N SER A 155 -11.86 13.66 -25.11
CA SER A 155 -13.30 13.77 -24.85
C SER A 155 -13.67 13.01 -23.58
N ARG A 156 -14.53 13.59 -22.75
CA ARG A 156 -15.15 12.90 -21.61
C ARG A 156 -16.27 12.00 -22.13
N VAL A 157 -16.27 10.75 -21.67
CA VAL A 157 -17.22 9.72 -22.10
C VAL A 157 -18.22 9.45 -20.98
N VAL A 158 -19.52 9.43 -21.28
CA VAL A 158 -20.60 9.16 -20.32
C VAL A 158 -21.55 8.11 -20.89
N LYS A 159 -21.91 7.10 -20.10
CA LYS A 159 -22.93 6.11 -20.51
C LYS A 159 -24.32 6.57 -20.05
N GLN A 160 -25.26 6.74 -20.97
CA GLN A 160 -26.66 7.14 -20.71
C GLN A 160 -27.60 6.34 -21.61
N ASP A 161 -28.64 5.73 -21.03
CA ASP A 161 -29.66 4.95 -21.76
C ASP A 161 -29.10 3.89 -22.72
N GLY A 162 -28.04 3.20 -22.29
CA GLY A 162 -27.35 2.19 -23.10
C GLY A 162 -26.44 2.77 -24.19
N LYS A 163 -26.36 4.09 -24.34
CA LYS A 163 -25.54 4.80 -25.32
C LYS A 163 -24.30 5.39 -24.68
N VAL A 164 -23.26 5.56 -25.49
CA VAL A 164 -22.02 6.22 -25.10
C VAL A 164 -22.04 7.65 -25.64
N VAL A 165 -22.05 8.64 -24.75
CA VAL A 165 -22.17 10.07 -25.06
C VAL A 165 -20.84 10.77 -24.84
N LEU A 166 -20.43 11.62 -25.78
CA LEU A 166 -19.15 12.31 -25.80
C LEU A 166 -19.27 13.79 -25.41
N PHE A 167 -18.26 14.30 -24.71
CA PHE A 167 -18.12 15.70 -24.31
C PHE A 167 -16.66 16.14 -24.55
N PRO A 168 -16.35 16.74 -25.72
CA PRO A 168 -14.99 17.13 -26.08
C PRO A 168 -14.44 18.23 -25.14
N PHE A 169 -13.14 18.20 -24.88
CA PHE A 169 -12.45 19.32 -24.23
C PHE A 169 -12.09 20.40 -25.26
N ALA A 170 -12.07 21.67 -24.84
CA ALA A 170 -11.65 22.77 -25.69
C ALA A 170 -10.21 22.57 -26.20
N GLY A 171 -9.99 22.77 -27.51
CA GLY A 171 -8.70 22.58 -28.18
C GLY A 171 -8.28 21.13 -28.43
N SER A 172 -9.10 20.15 -28.03
CA SER A 172 -8.80 18.72 -28.16
C SER A 172 -8.84 18.22 -29.62
N PRO A 173 -8.22 17.06 -29.93
CA PRO A 173 -8.41 16.39 -31.21
C PRO A 173 -9.88 16.10 -31.53
N SER A 174 -10.70 15.75 -30.53
CA SER A 174 -12.12 15.49 -30.66
C SER A 174 -12.88 16.74 -31.11
N GLU A 175 -12.63 17.90 -30.50
CA GLU A 175 -13.24 19.17 -30.93
C GLU A 175 -12.78 19.56 -32.33
N LYS A 176 -11.48 19.42 -32.62
CA LYS A 176 -10.92 19.69 -33.96
C LYS A 176 -11.47 18.76 -35.04
N ALA A 177 -11.84 17.54 -34.68
CA ALA A 177 -12.51 16.57 -35.55
C ALA A 177 -14.01 16.87 -35.71
N GLY A 178 -14.54 17.89 -35.01
CA GLY A 178 -15.93 18.35 -35.13
C GLY A 178 -16.92 17.60 -34.23
N ILE A 179 -16.45 16.80 -33.28
CA ILE A 179 -17.33 16.16 -32.29
C ILE A 179 -17.90 17.25 -31.38
N LEU A 180 -19.19 17.15 -31.09
CA LEU A 180 -19.93 18.09 -30.25
C LEU A 180 -20.35 17.45 -28.91
N PRO A 181 -20.56 18.27 -27.85
CA PRO A 181 -21.17 17.80 -26.62
C PRO A 181 -22.53 17.14 -26.86
N GLY A 182 -22.68 15.89 -26.44
CA GLY A 182 -23.92 15.12 -26.63
C GLY A 182 -23.88 14.13 -27.79
N ASP A 183 -22.81 14.12 -28.59
CA ASP A 183 -22.66 13.14 -29.68
C ASP A 183 -22.60 11.72 -29.14
N VAL A 184 -23.27 10.79 -29.84
CA VAL A 184 -23.31 9.38 -29.48
C VAL A 184 -22.25 8.61 -30.26
N LEU A 185 -21.34 7.95 -29.54
CA LEU A 185 -20.38 7.03 -30.11
C LEU A 185 -21.09 5.73 -30.50
N THR A 186 -21.08 5.41 -31.79
CA THR A 186 -21.72 4.21 -32.34
C THR A 186 -20.74 3.09 -32.68
N ALA A 187 -19.50 3.43 -33.06
CA ALA A 187 -18.46 2.45 -33.37
C ALA A 187 -17.05 2.99 -33.13
N VAL A 188 -16.11 2.07 -32.86
CA VAL A 188 -14.67 2.34 -32.79
C VAL A 188 -13.93 1.39 -33.71
N ALA A 189 -13.15 1.94 -34.65
CA ALA A 189 -12.44 1.16 -35.68
C ALA A 189 -13.36 0.18 -36.44
N GLY A 190 -14.62 0.58 -36.68
CA GLY A 190 -15.62 -0.24 -37.36
C GLY A 190 -16.36 -1.25 -36.47
N ASN A 191 -15.98 -1.40 -35.19
CA ASN A 191 -16.68 -2.27 -34.25
C ASN A 191 -17.79 -1.50 -33.53
N SER A 192 -19.03 -1.99 -33.59
CA SER A 192 -20.17 -1.38 -32.88
C SER A 192 -19.93 -1.35 -31.38
N VAL A 193 -20.28 -0.22 -30.75
CA VAL A 193 -20.29 -0.05 -29.28
C VAL A 193 -21.69 0.26 -28.73
N VAL A 194 -22.68 0.23 -29.61
CA VAL A 194 -24.12 0.25 -29.32
C VAL A 194 -24.72 -1.14 -29.49
#